data_AF-A0AAU5ZZN0-F1
#
_entry.id   AF-A0AAU5ZZN0-F1
#
_cell.length_a   1.000
_cell.length_b   1.000
_cell.length_c   1.000
_cell.angle_alpha   90.00
_cell.angle_beta   90.00
_cell.angle_gamma   90.00
#
_symmetry.space_group_name_H-M   'P 1'
#
loop_
_entity.id
_entity.type
_entity.pdbx_description
1 polymer ?
#
loop_
_entity_poly.entity_id
_entity_poly.type
_entity_poly.pdbx_seq_one_letter_code
_entity_poly.pdbx_strand_id
1 'polypeptide(L)' 'MKAATNVFPPYVKSYSRRLGMLVLPVGIAFETEEAVLLAGNGDILFVGDAGMQRVANGSEEAVKALISGDWDRTFF' A
#
# COMPACT_ATOMS: atom_id res chain seq x y z
N MET A 1 -0.51 -17.91 3.69
CA MET A 1 -0.84 -16.75 2.83
C MET A 1 -2.27 -16.21 2.98
N LYS A 2 -3.29 -17.01 3.35
CA LYS A 2 -4.69 -16.54 3.53
C LYS A 2 -4.91 -15.44 4.58
N ALA A 3 -4.04 -15.36 5.60
CA ALA A 3 -4.17 -14.36 6.67
C ALA A 3 -3.77 -12.94 6.23
N ALA A 4 -2.82 -12.82 5.28
CA ALA A 4 -2.26 -11.54 4.86
C ALA A 4 -3.23 -10.64 4.09
N THR A 5 -4.37 -11.18 3.65
CA THR A 5 -5.43 -10.43 2.95
C THR A 5 -6.75 -10.39 3.72
N ASN A 6 -6.77 -10.86 4.97
CA ASN A 6 -7.97 -10.86 5.80
C ASN A 6 -8.20 -9.47 6.43
N VAL A 7 -8.37 -8.46 5.58
CA VAL A 7 -8.74 -7.11 6.00
C VAL A 7 -10.24 -7.06 6.21
N PHE A 8 -10.70 -6.49 7.33
CA PHE A 8 -12.12 -6.36 7.63
C PHE A 8 -12.85 -5.61 6.49
N PRO A 9 -13.80 -6.24 5.76
CA PRO A 9 -14.36 -5.67 4.53
C PRO A 9 -14.96 -4.25 4.63
N PRO A 10 -15.59 -3.85 5.76
CA PRO A 10 -16.05 -2.48 5.95
C PRO A 10 -14.95 -1.41 5.89
N TYR A 11 -13.72 -1.76 6.28
CA TYR A 11 -12.58 -0.85 6.19
C TYR A 11 -12.24 -0.55 4.74
N VAL A 12 -12.08 -1.56 3.89
CA VAL A 12 -11.81 -1.39 2.45
C VAL A 12 -12.84 -0.45 1.81
N LYS A 13 -14.14 -0.65 2.12
CA LYS A 13 -15.23 0.21 1.62
C LYS A 13 -15.13 1.66 2.10
N SER A 14 -14.75 1.86 3.38
CA SER A 14 -14.56 3.19 3.96
C SER A 14 -13.41 3.94 3.28
N TYR A 15 -12.27 3.28 3.09
CA TYR A 15 -11.09 3.87 2.45
C TYR A 15 -11.31 4.14 0.97
N SER A 16 -11.98 3.23 0.24
CA SER A 16 -12.38 3.51 -1.14
C SER A 16 -13.24 4.76 -1.26
N ARG A 17 -14.21 4.95 -0.34
CA ARG A 17 -15.06 6.15 -0.33
C ARG A 17 -14.25 7.41 -0.05
N ARG A 18 -13.34 7.36 0.92
CA ARG A 18 -12.51 8.52 1.31
C ARG A 18 -11.55 8.94 0.21
N LEU A 19 -11.03 7.99 -0.57
CA LEU A 19 -10.09 8.23 -1.67
C LEU A 19 -10.78 8.53 -3.01
N GLY A 20 -12.10 8.30 -3.11
CA GLY A 20 -12.83 8.46 -4.37
C GLY A 20 -12.45 7.44 -5.44
N MET A 21 -11.84 6.30 -5.05
CA MET A 21 -11.39 5.25 -5.96
C MET A 21 -11.39 3.88 -5.29
N LEU A 22 -11.39 2.81 -6.09
CA LEU A 22 -11.30 1.45 -5.56
C LEU A 22 -9.92 1.17 -4.99
N VAL A 23 -9.87 0.39 -3.91
CA VAL A 23 -8.64 -0.12 -3.31
C VAL A 23 -8.76 -1.62 -3.06
N LEU A 24 -7.65 -2.35 -3.16
CA LEU A 24 -7.58 -3.79 -2.98
C LEU A 24 -6.62 -4.13 -1.84
N PRO A 25 -7.01 -5.00 -0.88
CA PRO A 25 -6.08 -5.52 0.11
C PRO A 25 -5.06 -6.43 -0.57
N VAL A 26 -3.77 -6.11 -0.42
CA VAL A 26 -2.65 -6.87 -1.02
C VAL A 26 -1.72 -7.50 0.01
N GLY A 27 -1.80 -7.09 1.28
CA GLY A 27 -0.97 -7.64 2.33
C GLY A 27 -1.20 -7.02 3.71
N ILE A 28 -0.31 -7.38 4.63
CA ILE A 28 -0.17 -6.82 5.97
C ILE A 28 1.30 -6.46 6.18
N ALA A 29 1.59 -5.29 6.75
CA ALA A 29 2.93 -4.90 7.19
C ALA A 29 3.26 -5.65 8.49
N PHE A 30 4.37 -6.40 8.53
CA PHE A 30 4.64 -7.35 9.61
C PHE A 30 4.84 -6.71 10.99
N GLU A 31 5.55 -5.58 11.07
CA GLU A 31 5.87 -4.93 12.35
C GLU A 31 4.69 -4.14 12.93
N THR A 32 3.89 -3.51 12.06
CA THR A 32 2.79 -2.63 12.47
C THR A 32 1.43 -3.30 12.40
N GLU A 33 1.36 -4.50 11.81
CA GLU A 33 0.13 -5.24 11.48
C GLU A 33 -0.88 -4.44 10.62
N GLU A 34 -0.43 -3.34 9.99
CA GLU A 34 -1.28 -2.50 9.15
C GLU A 34 -1.64 -3.22 7.85
N ALA A 35 -2.88 -3.06 7.41
CA ALA A 35 -3.33 -3.52 6.11
C ALA A 35 -2.65 -2.70 5.01
N VAL A 36 -2.07 -3.41 4.04
CA VAL A 36 -1.51 -2.83 2.82
C VAL A 36 -2.57 -2.86 1.73
N LEU A 37 -2.96 -1.70 1.23
CA LEU A 37 -3.94 -1.56 0.15
C LEU A 37 -3.28 -1.00 -1.11
N LEU A 38 -3.67 -1.54 -2.27
CA LEU A 38 -3.32 -1.03 -3.59
C LEU A 38 -4.51 -0.24 -4.16
N ALA A 39 -4.29 1.03 -4.46
CA ALA A 39 -5.28 1.89 -5.09
C ALA A 39 -5.30 1.73 -6.62
N GLY A 40 -6.43 2.07 -7.24
CA GLY A 40 -6.60 1.96 -8.70
C GLY A 40 -5.61 2.80 -9.54
N ASN A 41 -4.94 3.79 -8.92
CA ASN A 41 -3.91 4.61 -9.54
C ASN A 41 -2.47 4.10 -9.27
N GLY A 42 -2.30 2.92 -8.66
CA GLY A 42 -1.00 2.32 -8.35
C GLY A 42 -0.43 2.70 -6.98
N ASP A 43 -1.10 3.56 -6.20
CA ASP A 43 -0.59 3.92 -4.88
C ASP A 43 -0.69 2.78 -3.87
N ILE A 44 0.31 2.69 -3.01
CA ILE A 44 0.30 1.85 -1.81
C ILE A 44 -0.18 2.69 -0.61
N LEU A 45 -1.05 2.10 0.19
CA LEU A 45 -1.60 2.67 1.41
C LEU A 45 -1.33 1.72 2.58
N PHE A 46 -0.89 2.25 3.71
CA PHE A 46 -0.88 1.55 5.00
C PHE A 46 -2.06 2.02 5.83
N VAL A 47 -2.79 1.06 6.38
CA VAL A 47 -4.07 1.33 7.01
C VAL A 47 -4.28 0.49 8.25
N GLY A 48 -4.56 1.14 9.37
CA GLY A 48 -4.76 0.49 10.67
C GLY A 48 -5.40 1.43 11.69
N ASP A 49 -5.24 1.12 12.96
CA ASP A 49 -5.86 1.87 14.06
C ASP A 49 -5.39 3.32 14.14
N ALA A 50 -4.14 3.60 13.72
CA ALA A 50 -3.57 4.94 13.64
C ALA A 50 -4.13 5.78 12.47
N GLY A 51 -4.92 5.17 11.58
CA GLY A 51 -5.55 5.83 10.45
C GLY A 51 -5.03 5.32 9.10
N MET A 52 -4.85 6.25 8.16
CA MET A 52 -4.51 5.94 6.77
C MET A 52 -3.30 6.77 6.35
N GLN A 53 -2.23 6.09 5.94
CA GLN A 53 -1.03 6.70 5.37
C GLN A 53 -0.95 6.34 3.89
N ARG A 54 -0.83 7.35 3.04
CA ARG A 54 -0.61 7.21 1.60
C ARG A 54 0.88 7.34 1.30
N VAL A 55 1.43 6.38 0.59
CA VAL A 55 2.87 6.30 0.27
C VAL A 55 3.14 6.70 -1.19
N ALA A 56 2.28 7.53 -1.80
CA ALA A 56 2.44 8.02 -3.18
C ALA A 56 3.79 8.74 -3.38
N ASN A 57 4.53 8.68 -4.50
CA ASN A 57 4.29 8.27 -5.88
C ASN A 57 5.63 7.71 -6.40
N GLY A 58 5.63 6.65 -7.22
CA GLY A 58 6.88 6.01 -7.68
C GLY A 58 7.42 4.88 -6.79
N SER A 59 6.64 4.35 -5.83
CA SER A 59 7.07 3.20 -5.02
C SER A 59 7.23 1.94 -5.88
N GLU A 60 6.34 1.73 -6.86
CA GLU A 60 6.47 0.67 -7.83
C GLU A 60 7.74 0.85 -8.68
N GLU A 61 7.99 2.06 -9.17
CA GLU A 61 9.18 2.44 -9.93
C GLU A 61 10.47 2.29 -9.08
N ALA A 62 10.42 2.66 -7.80
CA ALA A 62 11.54 2.54 -6.87
C ALA A 62 11.81 1.08 -6.51
N VAL A 63 10.79 0.25 -6.30
CA VAL A 63 10.93 -1.19 -6.09
C VAL A 63 11.43 -1.87 -7.36
N LYS A 64 10.92 -1.50 -8.53
CA LYS A 64 11.43 -1.99 -9.83
C LYS A 64 12.90 -1.63 -10.01
N ALA A 65 13.28 -0.38 -9.78
CA ALA A 65 14.66 0.08 -9.87
C ALA A 65 15.58 -0.60 -8.83
N LEU A 66 15.06 -0.90 -7.63
CA LEU A 66 15.78 -1.65 -6.61
C LEU A 66 16.04 -3.11 -7.03
N ILE A 67 15.03 -3.79 -7.58
CA ILE A 67 15.13 -5.19 -8.02
C ILE A 67 15.96 -5.30 -9.31
N SER A 68 15.77 -4.39 -10.28
CA SER A 68 16.52 -4.39 -11.54
C SER A 68 17.95 -3.90 -11.38
N GLY A 69 18.24 -3.18 -10.29
CA GLY A 69 19.54 -2.55 -10.05
C GLY A 69 19.70 -1.19 -10.71
N ASP A 70 18.68 -0.68 -11.41
CA ASP A 70 18.67 0.61 -12.13
C ASP A 70 18.27 1.80 -11.25
N TRP A 71 18.45 1.72 -9.94
CA TRP A 71 18.18 2.84 -9.04
C TRP A 71 19.33 3.85 -9.06
N ASP A 72 18.97 5.14 -9.16
CA ASP A 72 19.93 6.24 -9.12
C ASP A 72 20.55 6.34 -7.73
N ARG A 73 21.84 6.04 -7.63
CA ARG A 73 22.62 6.05 -6.37
C ARG A 73 23.21 7.41 -6.03
N THR A 74 22.89 8.46 -6.81
CA THR A 74 23.47 9.79 -6.61
C THR A 74 22.70 10.65 -5.60
N PHE A 75 21.48 10.24 -5.24
CA PHE A 75 20.69 10.90 -4.20
C PHE A 75 20.92 10.22 -2.84
N PHE A 76 21.71 10.88 -1.99
CA PHE A 76 21.80 10.65 -0.54
C PHE A 76 21.20 11.83 0.21
#